data_AF-A0A967P5S9-F1
#
_entry.id   AF-A0A967P5S9-F1
#
_cell.length_a   1.000
_cell.length_b   1.000
_cell.length_c   1.000
_cell.angle_alpha   90.00
_cell.angle_beta   90.00
_cell.angle_gamma   90.00
#
_symmetry.space_group_name_H-M   'P 1'
#
loop_
_entity.id
_entity.type
_entity.pdbx_description
1 polymer ?
#
loop_
_entity_poly.entity_id
_entity_poly.type
_entity_poly.pdbx_seq_one_letter_code
_entity_poly.pdbx_strand_id
1 'polypeptide(L)'
;MNIKELYDFGRQALSDPYFKNPGLEAFLLLHEATGIDKLAFYKDQDRLVSENEFYKYKELIDRRLSNEPVAYILGKKEFYSREFAVDNNVLIPRPETEILVEQALLILKDLDNPTILDVGTGSGCISVTIKAEMPKCICIATDISEDALTKAKQNSEINNSYPAYIRSN
;
A
#
# COMPACT_ATOMS: atom_id res chain seq x y z
N MET A 1 -16.01 24.79 8.46
CA MET A 1 -14.80 24.06 8.86
C MET A 1 -13.76 24.24 7.77
N ASN A 2 -12.51 24.56 8.13
CA ASN A 2 -11.39 24.62 7.18
C ASN A 2 -10.58 23.31 7.17
N ILE A 3 -9.63 23.17 6.24
CA ILE A 3 -8.87 21.93 6.06
C ILE A 3 -8.01 21.60 7.29
N LYS A 4 -7.51 22.61 7.99
CA LYS A 4 -6.73 22.43 9.22
C LYS A 4 -7.60 21.88 10.35
N GLU A 5 -8.79 22.44 10.55
CA GLU A 5 -9.75 21.96 11.54
C GLU A 5 -10.18 20.52 11.26
N LEU A 6 -10.36 20.15 9.97
CA LEU A 6 -10.67 18.78 9.57
C LEU A 6 -9.51 17.83 9.87
N TYR A 7 -8.28 18.22 9.57
CA TYR A 7 -7.08 17.45 9.94
C TYR A 7 -6.98 17.25 11.46
N ASP A 8 -7.13 18.32 12.23
CA ASP A 8 -7.04 18.30 13.70
C ASP A 8 -8.14 17.40 14.31
N PHE A 9 -9.35 17.41 13.75
CA PHE A 9 -10.43 16.48 14.11
C PHE A 9 -10.00 15.02 13.98
N GLY A 10 -9.47 14.62 12.82
CA GLY A 10 -9.05 13.22 12.61
C GLY A 10 -7.84 12.83 13.46
N ARG A 11 -6.87 13.73 13.63
CA ARG A 11 -5.72 13.51 14.51
C ARG A 11 -6.15 13.31 15.97
N GLN A 12 -7.13 14.07 16.43
CA GLN A 12 -7.69 13.91 17.78
C GLN A 12 -8.48 12.61 17.92
N ALA A 13 -9.28 12.24 16.91
CA ALA A 13 -10.04 10.99 16.91
C ALA A 13 -9.11 9.77 17.03
N LEU A 14 -7.95 9.80 16.37
CA LEU A 14 -6.95 8.73 16.40
C LEU A 14 -5.91 8.88 17.52
N SER A 15 -6.19 9.64 18.59
CA SER A 15 -5.20 9.92 19.65
C SER A 15 -4.92 8.76 20.61
N ASP A 16 -5.72 7.68 20.57
CA ASP A 16 -5.50 6.48 21.37
C ASP A 16 -4.13 5.83 21.06
N PRO A 17 -3.35 5.37 22.06
CA PRO A 17 -2.05 4.72 21.86
C PRO A 17 -2.05 3.50 20.92
N TYR A 18 -3.21 2.90 20.67
CA TYR A 18 -3.38 1.87 19.65
C TYR A 18 -2.97 2.35 18.24
N PHE A 19 -3.25 3.62 17.91
CA PHE A 19 -2.89 4.23 16.64
C PHE A 19 -1.47 4.77 16.71
N LYS A 20 -0.53 4.08 16.04
CA LYS A 20 0.90 4.38 16.16
C LYS A 20 1.30 5.72 15.57
N ASN A 21 0.61 6.20 14.53
CA ASN A 21 0.97 7.44 13.84
C ASN A 21 -0.26 8.31 13.54
N PRO A 22 -0.95 8.86 14.56
CA PRO A 22 -2.25 9.53 14.39
C PRO A 22 -2.22 10.67 13.36
N GLY A 23 -1.16 11.49 13.38
CA GLY A 23 -1.02 12.61 12.44
C GLY A 23 -0.80 12.16 11.00
N LEU A 24 0.00 11.11 10.77
CA LEU A 24 0.21 10.58 9.43
C LEU A 24 -1.05 9.91 8.91
N GLU A 25 -1.70 9.08 9.73
CA GLU A 25 -2.93 8.36 9.37
C GLU A 25 -4.06 9.34 9.06
N ALA A 26 -4.29 10.35 9.91
CA ALA A 26 -5.25 11.42 9.65
C ALA A 26 -4.96 12.15 8.34
N PHE A 27 -3.69 12.49 8.07
CA PHE A 27 -3.32 13.17 6.83
C PHE A 27 -3.58 12.32 5.58
N LEU A 28 -3.26 11.02 5.62
CA LEU A 28 -3.49 10.12 4.49
C LEU A 28 -4.98 9.99 4.15
N LEU A 29 -5.82 9.87 5.17
CA LEU A 29 -7.27 9.82 4.99
C LEU A 29 -7.84 11.17 4.52
N LEU A 30 -7.24 12.28 4.95
CA LEU A 30 -7.62 13.62 4.51
C LEU A 30 -7.30 13.83 3.03
N HIS A 31 -6.11 13.38 2.61
CA HIS A 31 -5.71 13.37 1.21
C HIS A 31 -6.70 12.56 0.36
N GLU A 32 -7.07 11.36 0.81
CA GLU A 32 -8.07 10.54 0.12
C GLU A 32 -9.44 11.23 0.04
N ALA A 33 -9.88 11.89 1.10
CA ALA A 33 -11.17 12.57 1.13
C ALA A 33 -11.24 13.83 0.25
N THR A 34 -10.14 14.58 0.15
CA THR A 34 -10.16 15.96 -0.38
C THR A 34 -9.24 16.20 -1.58
N GLY A 35 -8.38 15.23 -1.91
CA GLY A 35 -7.34 15.35 -2.92
C GLY A 35 -6.18 16.28 -2.53
N ILE A 36 -6.17 16.87 -1.33
CA ILE A 36 -5.13 17.82 -0.93
C ILE A 36 -3.82 17.09 -0.65
N ASP A 37 -2.74 17.51 -1.31
CA ASP A 37 -1.40 17.01 -1.00
C ASP A 37 -0.75 17.80 0.15
N LYS A 38 0.43 17.35 0.60
CA LYS A 38 1.15 18.01 1.71
C LYS A 38 1.49 19.46 1.39
N LEU A 39 1.89 19.75 0.16
CA LEU A 39 2.31 21.10 -0.23
C LEU A 39 1.11 22.06 -0.21
N ALA A 40 -0.01 21.66 -0.80
CA ALA A 40 -1.25 22.40 -0.82
C ALA A 40 -1.80 22.60 0.61
N PHE A 41 -1.71 21.58 1.47
CA PHE A 41 -2.13 21.70 2.87
C PHE A 41 -1.34 22.76 3.64
N TYR A 42 -0.01 22.82 3.49
CA TYR A 42 0.79 23.86 4.15
C TYR A 42 0.65 25.24 3.51
N LYS A 43 0.27 25.30 2.23
CA LYS A 43 0.06 26.55 1.51
C LYS A 43 -1.23 27.26 1.91
N ASP A 44 -2.32 26.50 2.11
CA ASP A 44 -3.64 27.07 2.41
C ASP A 44 -4.40 26.21 3.43
N GLN A 45 -4.15 26.49 4.70
CA GLN A 45 -4.81 25.83 5.84
C GLN A 45 -6.23 26.34 6.10
N ASP A 46 -6.60 27.48 5.50
CA ASP A 46 -7.91 28.12 5.67
C ASP A 46 -8.91 27.75 4.56
N ARG A 47 -8.47 26.96 3.56
CA ARG A 47 -9.34 26.37 2.55
C ARG A 47 -10.57 25.75 3.19
N LEU A 48 -11.75 26.23 2.79
CA LEU A 48 -13.03 25.70 3.25
C LEU A 48 -13.24 24.28 2.73
N VAL A 49 -13.79 23.44 3.60
CA VAL A 49 -14.14 22.04 3.30
C VAL A 49 -15.60 21.98 2.88
N SER A 50 -15.88 21.30 1.78
CA SER A 50 -17.25 21.00 1.35
C SER A 50 -17.91 19.93 2.23
N GLU A 51 -19.25 19.89 2.28
CA GLU A 51 -19.95 18.84 3.04
C GLU A 51 -19.56 17.43 2.58
N ASN A 52 -19.41 17.22 1.28
CA ASN A 52 -19.00 15.93 0.72
C ASN A 52 -17.62 15.48 1.21
N GLU A 53 -16.64 16.40 1.23
CA GLU A 53 -15.30 16.14 1.75
C GLU A 53 -15.32 15.81 3.25
N PHE A 54 -16.12 16.55 4.02
CA PHE A 54 -16.30 16.29 5.44
C PHE A 54 -16.87 14.89 5.71
N TYR A 55 -17.95 14.52 5.02
CA TYR A 55 -18.59 13.21 5.21
C TYR A 55 -17.70 12.07 4.72
N LYS A 56 -17.01 12.23 3.57
CA LYS A 56 -16.03 11.24 3.10
C LYS A 56 -14.90 11.05 4.11
N TYR A 57 -14.34 12.13 4.64
CA TYR A 57 -13.27 12.03 5.64
C TYR A 57 -13.74 11.37 6.94
N LYS A 58 -14.94 11.73 7.41
CA LYS A 58 -15.53 11.13 8.61
C LYS A 58 -15.71 9.62 8.45
N GLU A 59 -16.23 9.17 7.32
CA GLU A 59 -16.39 7.74 7.02
C GLU A 59 -15.04 6.99 7.08
N LEU A 60 -13.99 7.57 6.50
CA LEU A 60 -12.64 6.99 6.54
C LEU A 60 -12.08 6.91 7.96
N ILE A 61 -12.33 7.93 8.79
CA ILE A 61 -11.95 7.93 10.21
C ILE A 61 -12.75 6.87 10.99
N ASP A 62 -14.05 6.74 10.75
CA ASP A 62 -14.91 5.75 11.42
C ASP A 62 -14.49 4.29 11.08
N ARG A 63 -14.11 4.04 9.81
CA ARG A 63 -13.48 2.77 9.40
C ARG A 63 -12.17 2.54 10.16
N ARG A 64 -11.33 3.57 10.27
CA ARG A 64 -10.05 3.45 10.98
C ARG A 64 -10.23 3.17 12.47
N LEU A 65 -11.17 3.84 13.11
CA LEU A 65 -11.56 3.64 14.52
C LEU A 65 -12.12 2.24 14.76
N SER A 66 -12.70 1.60 13.73
CA SER A 66 -13.13 0.20 13.74
C SER A 66 -11.97 -0.79 13.57
N ASN A 67 -10.73 -0.35 13.80
CA ASN A 67 -9.49 -1.11 13.66
C ASN A 67 -9.13 -1.56 12.24
N GLU A 68 -9.78 -1.03 11.21
CA GLU A 68 -9.39 -1.32 9.83
C GLU A 68 -8.03 -0.66 9.51
N PRO A 69 -7.02 -1.39 9.00
CA PRO A 69 -5.74 -0.79 8.64
C PRO A 69 -5.88 0.29 7.57
N VAL A 70 -5.15 1.41 7.72
CA VAL A 70 -5.17 2.53 6.76
C VAL A 70 -4.90 2.08 5.31
N ALA A 71 -3.99 1.13 5.10
CA ALA A 71 -3.69 0.66 3.75
C ALA A 71 -4.89 -0.05 3.08
N TYR A 72 -5.73 -0.75 3.85
CA TYR A 72 -6.96 -1.36 3.33
C TYR A 72 -8.06 -0.32 3.12
N ILE A 73 -8.14 0.69 3.99
CA ILE A 73 -9.04 1.83 3.80
C ILE A 73 -8.72 2.55 2.48
N LEU A 74 -7.44 2.78 2.20
CA LEU A 74 -6.95 3.40 0.97
C LEU A 74 -6.89 2.42 -0.23
N GLY A 75 -7.05 1.13 0.02
CA GLY A 75 -6.92 0.06 -0.98
C GLY A 75 -5.51 -0.11 -1.57
N LYS A 76 -4.49 0.54 -1.00
CA LYS A 76 -3.14 0.61 -1.56
C LYS A 76 -2.04 0.79 -0.54
N LYS A 77 -0.84 0.32 -0.90
CA LYS A 77 0.39 0.43 -0.11
C LYS A 77 1.59 0.61 -1.03
N GLU A 78 2.41 1.61 -0.74
CA GLU A 78 3.73 1.73 -1.36
C GLU A 78 4.70 0.68 -0.80
N PHE A 79 5.47 0.05 -1.70
CA PHE A 79 6.55 -0.88 -1.42
C PHE A 79 7.62 -0.75 -2.52
N TYR A 80 8.87 -0.52 -2.15
CA TYR A 80 10.00 -0.37 -3.10
C TYR A 80 9.72 0.65 -4.22
N SER A 81 9.22 1.83 -3.83
CA SER A 81 8.79 2.94 -4.71
C SER A 81 7.73 2.58 -5.74
N ARG A 82 6.97 1.50 -5.50
CA ARG A 82 5.87 1.02 -6.34
C ARG A 82 4.58 0.96 -5.54
N GLU A 83 3.45 1.25 -6.19
CA GLU A 83 2.14 1.14 -5.57
C GLU A 83 1.59 -0.27 -5.76
N PHE A 84 1.13 -0.89 -4.67
CA PHE A 84 0.44 -2.16 -4.67
C PHE A 84 -0.97 -1.99 -4.16
N ALA A 85 -1.96 -2.41 -4.94
CA ALA A 85 -3.33 -2.60 -4.47
C ALA A 85 -3.35 -3.68 -3.38
N VAL A 86 -4.05 -3.41 -2.29
CA VAL A 86 -4.18 -4.31 -1.14
C VAL A 86 -5.61 -4.30 -0.60
N ASP A 87 -6.03 -5.44 -0.07
CA ASP A 87 -7.30 -5.61 0.64
C ASP A 87 -7.16 -6.75 1.66
N ASN A 88 -8.26 -7.15 2.29
CA ASN A 88 -8.27 -8.18 3.32
C ASN A 88 -7.85 -9.58 2.84
N ASN A 89 -7.66 -9.80 1.53
CA ASN A 89 -7.23 -11.08 0.98
C ASN A 89 -5.69 -11.24 0.94
N VAL A 90 -4.94 -10.17 1.21
CA VAL A 90 -3.47 -10.18 1.15
C VAL A 90 -2.85 -9.48 2.34
N LEU A 91 -1.64 -9.87 2.71
CA LEU A 91 -0.88 -9.14 3.72
C LEU A 91 -0.43 -7.78 3.17
N ILE A 92 -0.57 -6.72 3.97
CA ILE A 92 -0.03 -5.39 3.67
C ILE A 92 1.51 -5.49 3.58
N PRO A 93 2.14 -5.10 2.46
CA PRO A 93 3.60 -5.05 2.33
C PRO A 93 4.24 -4.27 3.47
N ARG A 94 5.30 -4.84 4.05
CA ARG A 94 6.03 -4.26 5.19
C ARG A 94 7.34 -3.65 4.70
N PRO A 95 7.77 -2.50 5.25
CA PRO A 95 9.06 -1.90 4.90
C PRO A 95 10.23 -2.87 5.11
N GLU A 96 10.19 -3.70 6.14
CA GLU A 96 11.23 -4.68 6.43
C GLU A 96 11.36 -5.74 5.32
N THR A 97 10.29 -6.01 4.56
CA THR A 97 10.31 -6.92 3.41
C THR A 97 11.10 -6.34 2.23
N GLU A 98 11.33 -5.03 2.17
CA GLU A 98 12.19 -4.41 1.15
C GLU A 98 13.65 -4.88 1.30
N ILE A 99 14.11 -5.08 2.54
CA ILE A 99 15.45 -5.59 2.83
C ILE A 99 15.65 -6.98 2.20
N LEU A 100 14.62 -7.83 2.21
CA LEU A 100 14.67 -9.15 1.57
C LEU A 100 14.87 -9.02 0.05
N VAL A 101 14.14 -8.10 -0.59
CA VAL A 101 14.28 -7.84 -2.02
C VAL A 101 15.68 -7.32 -2.35
N GLU A 102 16.20 -6.37 -1.57
CA GLU A 102 17.57 -5.85 -1.75
C GLU A 102 18.62 -6.96 -1.67
N GLN A 103 18.54 -7.82 -0.65
CA GLN A 103 19.48 -8.94 -0.51
C GLN A 103 19.34 -9.96 -1.64
N ALA A 104 18.11 -10.25 -2.08
CA ALA A 104 17.88 -11.11 -3.23
C ALA A 104 18.55 -10.54 -4.49
N LEU A 105 18.34 -9.26 -4.80
CA LEU A 105 18.94 -8.61 -5.98
C LEU A 105 20.47 -8.61 -5.94
N LEU A 106 21.08 -8.46 -4.75
CA LEU A 106 22.53 -8.56 -4.59
C LEU A 106 23.08 -9.95 -4.91
N ILE A 107 22.33 -11.02 -4.63
CA ILE A 107 22.72 -12.39 -4.98
C ILE A 107 22.49 -12.65 -6.47
N LEU A 108 21.35 -12.18 -6.99
CA LEU A 108 20.91 -12.48 -8.35
C LEU A 108 21.74 -11.78 -9.43
N LYS A 109 22.36 -10.63 -9.13
CA LYS A 109 23.15 -9.85 -10.09
C LYS A 109 24.35 -10.62 -10.69
N ASP A 110 24.85 -11.61 -9.96
CA ASP A 110 26.01 -12.42 -10.34
C ASP A 110 25.60 -13.73 -11.05
N LEU A 111 24.29 -13.92 -11.31
CA LEU A 111 23.74 -15.09 -11.98
C LEU A 111 23.20 -14.75 -13.38
N ASP A 112 23.46 -15.64 -14.34
CA ASP A 112 22.89 -15.53 -15.68
C ASP A 112 21.45 -16.09 -15.71
N ASN A 113 20.48 -15.22 -16.02
CA ASN A 113 19.05 -15.55 -16.16
C ASN A 113 18.48 -16.42 -15.02
N PRO A 114 18.56 -15.97 -13.75
CA PRO A 114 18.19 -16.79 -12.61
C PRO A 114 16.69 -17.11 -12.59
N THR A 115 16.36 -18.29 -12.06
CA THR A 115 14.99 -18.70 -11.75
C THR A 115 14.71 -18.49 -10.27
N ILE A 116 13.59 -17.84 -9.97
CA ILE A 116 13.20 -17.38 -8.63
C ILE A 116 11.81 -17.90 -8.33
N LEU A 117 11.63 -18.42 -7.12
CA LEU A 117 10.34 -18.85 -6.59
C LEU A 117 9.97 -18.00 -5.37
N ASP A 118 8.86 -17.27 -5.45
CA ASP A 118 8.25 -16.51 -4.36
C ASP A 118 7.07 -17.33 -3.79
N VAL A 119 7.25 -17.86 -2.57
CA VAL A 119 6.27 -18.74 -1.91
C VAL A 119 5.42 -17.94 -0.94
N GLY A 120 4.09 -17.97 -1.11
CA GLY A 120 3.16 -17.13 -0.36
C GLY A 120 3.18 -15.69 -0.86
N THR A 121 3.07 -15.51 -2.19
CA THR A 121 3.30 -14.22 -2.85
C THR A 121 2.35 -13.12 -2.38
N GLY A 122 1.17 -13.46 -1.85
CA GLY A 122 0.21 -12.49 -1.33
C GLY A 122 -0.16 -11.42 -2.37
N SER A 123 0.18 -10.17 -2.09
CA SER A 123 -0.02 -9.05 -3.02
C SER A 123 0.91 -9.05 -4.24
N GLY A 124 1.88 -9.96 -4.30
CA GLY A 124 2.91 -10.00 -5.34
C GLY A 124 4.08 -9.05 -5.10
N CYS A 125 4.14 -8.38 -3.94
CA CYS A 125 5.10 -7.29 -3.72
C CYS A 125 6.57 -7.70 -3.91
N ILE A 126 6.96 -8.93 -3.55
CA ILE A 126 8.32 -9.43 -3.75
C ILE A 126 8.53 -9.79 -5.23
N SER A 127 7.74 -10.72 -5.77
CA SER A 127 7.91 -11.24 -7.14
C SER A 127 7.80 -10.15 -8.22
N VAL A 128 6.81 -9.26 -8.13
CA VAL A 128 6.61 -8.15 -9.07
C VAL A 128 7.80 -7.19 -9.02
N THR A 129 8.30 -6.87 -7.82
CA THR A 129 9.46 -5.97 -7.66
C THR A 129 10.72 -6.60 -8.22
N ILE A 130 11.03 -7.85 -7.84
CA ILE A 130 12.21 -8.57 -8.36
C ILE A 130 12.17 -8.67 -9.88
N LYS A 131 11.02 -8.99 -10.47
CA LYS A 131 10.85 -9.08 -11.93
C LYS A 131 11.03 -7.72 -12.62
N ALA A 132 10.63 -6.62 -11.96
CA ALA A 132 10.80 -5.27 -12.48
C ALA A 132 12.27 -4.81 -12.43
N GLU A 133 12.98 -5.10 -11.34
CA GLU A 133 14.41 -4.78 -11.19
C GLU A 133 15.31 -5.68 -12.04
N MET A 134 14.87 -6.92 -12.31
CA MET A 134 15.62 -7.88 -13.11
C MET A 134 14.75 -8.53 -14.20
N PRO A 135 14.46 -7.83 -15.31
CA PRO A 135 13.53 -8.31 -16.33
C PRO A 135 13.91 -9.66 -16.97
N LYS A 136 15.20 -10.02 -16.95
CA LYS A 136 15.73 -11.29 -17.49
C LYS A 136 15.51 -12.50 -16.59
N CYS A 137 15.16 -12.32 -15.31
CA CYS A 137 14.91 -13.46 -14.43
C CYS A 137 13.61 -14.19 -14.83
N ILE A 138 13.57 -15.50 -14.56
CA ILE A 138 12.34 -16.26 -14.56
C ILE A 138 11.78 -16.18 -13.14
N CYS A 139 10.71 -15.41 -12.96
CA CYS A 139 10.08 -15.25 -11.64
C CYS A 139 8.76 -16.03 -11.60
N ILE A 140 8.67 -16.96 -10.66
CA ILE A 140 7.48 -17.77 -10.38
C ILE A 140 6.97 -17.39 -9.00
N ALA A 141 5.69 -17.09 -8.89
CA ALA A 141 5.03 -16.70 -7.66
C ALA A 141 3.90 -17.68 -7.35
N THR A 142 3.87 -18.17 -6.11
CA THR A 142 2.86 -19.15 -5.67
C THR A 142 2.11 -18.67 -4.44
N ASP A 143 0.83 -18.99 -4.37
CA ASP A 143 0.01 -18.83 -3.17
C ASP A 143 -1.03 -19.95 -3.12
N ILE A 144 -1.50 -20.29 -1.92
CA ILE A 144 -2.62 -21.22 -1.73
C ILE A 144 -3.96 -20.52 -2.00
N SER A 145 -4.01 -19.21 -1.78
CA SER A 145 -5.20 -18.37 -1.95
C SER A 145 -5.34 -17.88 -3.39
N GLU A 146 -6.48 -18.21 -4.02
CA GLU A 146 -6.82 -17.69 -5.35
C GLU A 146 -7.05 -16.17 -5.33
N ASP A 147 -7.59 -15.64 -4.23
CA ASP A 147 -7.82 -14.21 -4.06
C ASP A 147 -6.50 -13.44 -3.97
N ALA A 148 -5.49 -14.01 -3.31
CA ALA A 148 -4.14 -13.47 -3.28
C ALA A 148 -3.52 -13.45 -4.69
N LEU A 149 -3.60 -14.56 -5.43
CA LEU A 149 -3.10 -14.63 -6.80
C LEU A 149 -3.81 -13.64 -7.74
N THR A 150 -5.11 -13.43 -7.56
CA THR A 150 -5.88 -12.42 -8.30
C THR A 150 -5.36 -11.02 -7.99
N LYS A 151 -5.09 -10.72 -6.71
CA LYS A 151 -4.49 -9.44 -6.31
C LYS A 151 -3.07 -9.26 -6.85
N ALA A 152 -2.24 -10.29 -6.82
CA ALA A 152 -0.88 -10.24 -7.36
C ALA A 152 -0.85 -9.99 -8.87
N LYS A 153 -1.76 -10.61 -9.63
CA LYS A 153 -1.95 -10.34 -11.07
C LYS A 153 -2.40 -8.90 -11.32
N GLN A 154 -3.35 -8.38 -10.52
CA GLN A 154 -3.74 -6.96 -10.59
C GLN A 154 -2.52 -6.05 -10.39
N ASN A 155 -1.67 -6.35 -9.42
CA ASN A 155 -0.45 -5.58 -9.15
C ASN A 155 0.62 -5.72 -10.23
N SER A 156 0.66 -6.84 -10.97
CA SER A 156 1.50 -6.98 -12.15
C SER A 156 1.12 -5.97 -13.23
N GLU A 157 -0.18 -5.79 -13.49
CA GLU A 157 -0.68 -4.81 -14.46
C GLU A 157 -0.37 -3.37 -14.02
N ILE A 158 -0.60 -3.05 -12.74
CA ILE A 158 -0.31 -1.72 -12.17
C ILE A 158 1.18 -1.35 -12.36
N ASN A 159 2.07 -2.34 -12.20
CA ASN A 159 3.52 -2.12 -12.19
C ASN A 159 4.23 -2.55 -13.48
N ASN A 160 3.48 -2.98 -14.51
CA ASN A 160 4.01 -3.48 -15.78
C ASN A 160 5.15 -4.50 -15.61
N SER A 161 4.96 -5.47 -14.70
CA SER A 161 5.95 -6.49 -14.35
C SER A 161 5.25 -7.80 -14.06
N TYR A 162 5.61 -8.85 -14.80
CA TYR A 162 4.78 -10.05 -14.95
C TYR A 162 5.51 -11.34 -14.53
N PRO A 163 5.52 -11.68 -13.24
CA PRO A 163 5.83 -13.03 -12.77
C PRO A 163 4.82 -14.06 -13.31
N ALA A 164 5.24 -15.33 -13.40
CA ALA A 164 4.33 -16.43 -13.62
C ALA A 164 3.65 -16.82 -12.30
N TYR A 165 2.33 -17.03 -12.32
CA TYR A 165 1.54 -17.34 -11.13
C TYR A 165 1.06 -18.78 -11.12
N ILE A 166 1.27 -19.50 -10.02
CA ILE A 166 0.83 -20.89 -9.84
C ILE A 166 0.13 -21.02 -8.49
N ARG A 167 -1.06 -21.62 -8.46
CA ARG A 167 -1.72 -21.96 -7.19
C ARG A 167 -1.12 -23.23 -6.61
N SER A 168 -0.69 -23.16 -5.35
CA SER A 168 -0.22 -24.32 -4.60
C SER A 168 -1.38 -25.06 -3.93
N ASN A 169 -1.21 -26.38 -3.75
CA ASN A 169 -2.18 -27.25 -3.06
C ASN A 169 -2.11 -27.14 -1.54
#